data_AF-A0A973FNK2-F1
#
_entry.id   AF-A0A973FNK2-F1
#
_cell.length_a   1.000
_cell.length_b   1.000
_cell.length_c   1.000
_cell.angle_alpha   90.00
_cell.angle_beta   90.00
_cell.angle_gamma   90.00
#
_symmetry.space_group_name_H-M   'P 1'
#
loop_
_entity.id
_entity.type
_entity.pdbx_description
1 polymer ?
#
loop_
_entity_poly.entity_id
_entity_poly.type
_entity_poly.pdbx_seq_one_letter_code
_entity_poly.pdbx_strand_id
1 'polypeptide(L)'
;MRRGFWITFWGTLAVAVWRGALLRANVRNLRLHQLSDNTPIYLRLSWGYSAGARPQSIIFDLDLGGASASVTTDGEATEAELPIGTNPGGPYRVGISATYRIMGVVRTTNTSFSGTL
;
A
#
# COMPACT_ATOMS: atom_id res chain seq x y z
N MET A 1 -14.19 20.89 -36.25
CA MET A 1 -14.15 19.72 -35.34
C MET A 1 -15.56 19.16 -35.17
N ARG A 2 -15.77 17.85 -35.39
CA ARG A 2 -17.11 17.23 -35.36
C ARG A 2 -17.61 17.07 -33.91
N ARG A 3 -18.85 17.49 -33.64
CA ARG A 3 -19.54 17.42 -32.34
C ARG A 3 -19.47 16.05 -31.66
N GLY A 4 -19.42 14.97 -32.44
CA GLY A 4 -19.25 13.60 -31.94
C GLY A 4 -17.91 13.34 -31.23
N PHE A 5 -16.81 13.94 -31.68
CA PHE A 5 -15.49 13.78 -31.05
C PHE A 5 -15.48 14.34 -29.63
N TRP A 6 -16.09 15.53 -29.44
CA TRP A 6 -16.15 16.17 -28.14
C TRP A 6 -16.97 15.35 -27.13
N ILE A 7 -18.07 14.73 -27.55
CA ILE A 7 -18.89 13.87 -26.69
C ILE A 7 -18.12 12.60 -26.28
N THR A 8 -17.47 11.93 -27.23
CA THR A 8 -16.68 10.72 -26.93
C THR A 8 -15.49 11.03 -26.04
N PHE A 9 -14.82 12.17 -26.26
CA PHE A 9 -13.67 12.59 -25.48
C PHE A 9 -14.07 12.88 -24.02
N TRP A 10 -15.07 13.74 -23.80
CA TRP A 10 -15.55 14.06 -22.45
C TRP A 10 -16.17 12.86 -21.75
N GLY A 11 -16.92 12.01 -22.46
CA GLY A 11 -17.50 10.79 -21.89
C GLY A 11 -16.42 9.83 -21.39
N THR A 12 -15.36 9.62 -22.17
CA THR A 12 -14.24 8.76 -21.78
C THR A 12 -13.49 9.35 -20.58
N LEU A 13 -13.24 10.66 -20.59
CA LEU A 13 -12.60 11.36 -19.46
C LEU A 13 -13.42 11.23 -18.18
N ALA A 14 -14.74 11.46 -18.26
CA ALA A 14 -15.65 11.33 -17.13
C ALA A 14 -15.63 9.91 -16.55
N VAL A 15 -15.71 8.89 -17.40
CA VAL A 15 -15.63 7.48 -16.96
C VAL A 15 -14.27 7.16 -16.32
N ALA A 16 -13.17 7.69 -16.85
CA ALA A 16 -11.84 7.48 -16.29
C ALA A 16 -11.70 8.11 -14.88
N VAL A 17 -12.18 9.34 -14.71
CA VAL A 17 -12.20 10.04 -13.41
C VAL A 17 -13.09 9.29 -12.41
N TRP A 18 -14.29 8.87 -12.84
CA TRP A 18 -15.23 8.17 -11.98
C TRP A 18 -14.69 6.81 -11.51
N ARG A 19 -14.05 6.06 -12.41
CA ARG A 19 -13.36 4.81 -12.06
C ARG A 19 -12.20 5.06 -11.10
N GLY A 20 -11.42 6.12 -11.30
CA GLY A 20 -10.35 6.52 -10.39
C GLY A 20 -10.84 6.86 -8.99
N ALA A 21 -12.03 7.45 -8.86
CA ALA A 21 -12.60 7.83 -7.56
C ALA A 21 -13.31 6.67 -6.83
N LEU A 22 -13.82 5.67 -7.56
CA LEU A 22 -14.67 4.62 -6.98
C LEU A 22 -13.99 3.26 -6.81
N LEU A 23 -12.99 2.96 -7.63
CA LEU A 23 -12.27 1.71 -7.51
C LEU A 23 -11.18 1.87 -6.45
N ARG A 24 -11.08 0.91 -5.53
CA ARG A 24 -10.02 0.90 -4.52
C ARG A 24 -8.67 0.73 -5.21
N ALA A 25 -7.70 1.56 -4.83
CA ALA A 25 -6.32 1.37 -5.21
C ALA A 25 -5.71 0.24 -4.37
N ASN A 26 -5.27 -0.83 -5.00
CA ASN A 26 -4.61 -1.95 -4.33
C ASN A 26 -3.15 -1.62 -4.07
N VAL A 27 -2.62 -2.08 -2.94
CA VAL A 27 -1.19 -2.04 -2.63
C VAL A 27 -0.45 -3.01 -3.56
N ARG A 28 0.68 -2.58 -4.12
CA ARG A 28 1.48 -3.34 -5.08
C ARG A 28 2.96 -3.04 -4.91
N ASN A 29 3.80 -3.86 -5.53
CA ASN A 29 5.26 -3.67 -5.56
C ASN A 29 5.85 -3.49 -4.15
N LEU A 30 5.33 -4.23 -3.17
CA LEU A 30 5.86 -4.21 -1.81
C LEU A 30 7.32 -4.70 -1.82
N ARG A 31 8.21 -3.94 -1.21
CA ARG A 31 9.62 -4.28 -1.04
C ARG A 31 10.04 -3.98 0.38
N LEU A 32 10.85 -4.88 0.92
CA LEU A 32 11.46 -4.75 2.23
C LEU A 32 12.98 -4.75 2.05
N HIS A 33 13.65 -3.78 2.65
CA HIS A 33 15.10 -3.64 2.60
C HIS A 33 15.64 -3.42 4.00
N GLN A 34 16.75 -4.07 4.34
CA GLN A 34 17.51 -3.79 5.55
C GLN A 34 18.43 -2.58 5.31
N LEU A 35 18.37 -1.58 6.19
CA LEU A 35 19.18 -0.36 6.11
C LEU A 35 20.44 -0.41 6.98
N SER A 36 20.41 -1.17 8.07
CA SER A 36 21.51 -1.25 9.05
C SER A 36 21.62 -2.66 9.60
N ASP A 37 22.84 -3.15 9.74
CA ASP A 37 23.15 -4.43 10.40
C ASP A 37 23.42 -4.25 11.91
N ASN A 38 23.49 -3.00 12.38
CA ASN A 38 23.70 -2.67 13.79
C ASN A 38 22.37 -2.41 14.49
N THR A 39 22.25 -2.90 15.73
CA THR A 39 21.06 -2.73 16.58
C THR A 39 20.89 -1.29 17.09
N PRO A 40 19.68 -0.70 17.02
CA PRO A 40 18.48 -1.27 16.42
C PRO A 40 18.59 -1.35 14.89
N ILE A 41 18.22 -2.50 14.33
CA ILE A 41 18.21 -2.72 12.89
C ILE A 41 17.06 -1.92 12.32
N TYR A 42 17.30 -1.15 11.27
CA TYR A 42 16.26 -0.41 10.59
C TYR A 42 15.86 -1.14 9.32
N LEU A 43 14.57 -1.38 9.15
CA LEU A 43 13.99 -1.87 7.91
C LEU A 43 13.31 -0.73 7.19
N ARG A 44 13.52 -0.63 5.88
CA ARG A 44 12.72 0.21 4.98
C ARG A 44 11.71 -0.66 4.26
N LEU A 45 10.44 -0.34 4.48
CA LEU A 45 9.33 -0.86 3.70
C LEU A 45 8.98 0.17 2.62
N SER A 46 8.85 -0.25 1.37
CA SER A 46 8.34 0.59 0.29
C SER A 46 7.26 -0.13 -0.51
N TRP A 47 6.30 0.63 -1.01
CA TRP A 47 5.18 0.10 -1.78
C TRP A 47 4.65 1.14 -2.76
N GLY A 48 3.82 0.68 -3.67
CA GLY A 48 3.02 1.54 -4.54
C GLY A 48 1.55 1.19 -4.46
N TYR A 49 0.75 1.98 -5.14
CA TYR A 49 -0.68 1.74 -5.28
C TYR A 49 -1.06 1.67 -6.74
N SER A 50 -2.06 0.84 -7.08
CA SER A 50 -2.70 0.88 -8.38
C SER A 50 -3.45 2.21 -8.58
N ALA A 51 -3.96 2.45 -9.79
CA ALA A 51 -4.94 3.51 -9.99
C ALA A 51 -6.20 3.23 -9.14
N GLY A 52 -6.80 4.27 -8.57
CA GLY A 52 -7.98 4.16 -7.72
C GLY A 52 -7.93 5.10 -6.51
N ALA A 53 -8.97 5.01 -5.69
CA ALA A 53 -9.09 5.67 -4.40
C ALA A 53 -8.07 5.09 -3.42
N ARG A 54 -7.25 5.95 -2.84
CA ARG A 54 -6.27 5.59 -1.81
C ARG A 54 -6.95 5.21 -0.50
N PRO A 55 -6.34 4.32 0.30
CA PRO A 55 -6.85 4.09 1.65
C PRO A 55 -6.72 5.37 2.48
N GLN A 56 -7.55 5.53 3.51
CA GLN A 56 -7.37 6.59 4.50
C GLN A 56 -6.29 6.21 5.51
N SER A 57 -6.20 4.92 5.84
CA SER A 57 -5.15 4.37 6.68
C SER A 57 -4.75 3.00 6.18
N ILE A 58 -3.48 2.68 6.40
CA ILE A 58 -2.91 1.38 6.09
C ILE A 58 -2.02 0.94 7.26
N ILE A 59 -2.16 -0.33 7.62
CA ILE A 59 -1.36 -0.98 8.66
C ILE A 59 -0.56 -2.07 7.97
N PHE A 60 0.74 -2.08 8.23
CA PHE A 60 1.65 -3.14 7.82
C PHE A 60 2.12 -3.87 9.07
N ASP A 61 1.77 -5.15 9.18
CA ASP A 61 2.21 -6.04 10.23
C ASP A 61 3.27 -6.98 9.67
N LEU A 62 4.51 -6.83 10.12
CA LEU A 62 5.65 -7.61 9.70
C LEU A 62 5.95 -8.72 10.72
N ASP A 63 6.09 -9.94 10.22
CA ASP A 63 6.65 -11.09 10.90
C ASP A 63 7.93 -11.50 10.17
N LEU A 64 9.06 -11.51 10.87
CA LEU A 64 10.41 -11.70 10.32
C LEU A 64 11.05 -13.00 10.83
N GLY A 65 10.24 -13.95 11.32
CA GLY A 65 10.74 -15.24 11.80
C GLY A 65 11.62 -15.14 13.05
N GLY A 66 11.25 -14.27 13.99
CA GLY A 66 12.03 -13.99 15.21
C GLY A 66 11.95 -12.54 15.69
N ALA A 67 11.51 -11.64 14.81
CA ALA A 67 11.14 -10.27 15.13
C ALA A 67 9.75 -9.97 14.56
N SER A 68 9.04 -9.04 15.20
CA SER A 68 7.79 -8.49 14.69
C SER A 68 7.83 -6.98 14.75
N ALA A 69 7.27 -6.33 13.74
CA ALA A 69 7.12 -4.89 13.70
C ALA A 69 5.77 -4.53 13.10
N SER A 70 5.22 -3.38 13.48
CA SER A 70 4.01 -2.85 12.85
C SER A 70 4.19 -1.37 12.60
N VAL A 71 3.67 -0.89 11.49
CA VAL A 71 3.58 0.54 11.19
C VAL A 71 2.21 0.87 10.64
N THR A 72 1.68 1.99 11.09
CA THR A 72 0.46 2.58 10.53
C THR A 72 0.85 3.84 9.79
N THR A 73 0.36 3.99 8.56
CA THR A 73 0.55 5.21 7.76
C THR A 73 -0.77 5.67 7.17
N ASP A 74 -0.77 6.89 6.64
CA ASP A 74 -1.83 7.34 5.74
C ASP A 74 -1.70 6.66 4.36
N GLY A 75 -2.66 6.92 3.46
CA GLY A 75 -2.68 6.37 2.11
C GLY A 75 -1.83 7.11 1.07
N GLU A 76 -1.19 8.22 1.44
CA GLU A 76 -0.27 8.96 0.58
C GLU A 76 1.17 8.46 0.75
N ALA A 77 1.50 7.96 1.95
CA ALA A 77 2.76 7.30 2.21
C ALA A 77 3.00 6.11 1.27
N THR A 78 4.24 6.01 0.79
CA THR A 78 4.73 4.93 -0.09
C THR A 78 6.02 4.30 0.45
N GLU A 79 6.50 4.77 1.59
CA GLU A 79 7.62 4.24 2.31
C GLU A 79 7.46 4.44 3.81
N ALA A 80 8.06 3.56 4.60
CA ALA A 80 8.13 3.66 6.05
C ALA A 80 9.42 2.99 6.54
N GLU A 81 9.99 3.56 7.61
CA GLU A 81 11.12 2.97 8.31
C GLU A 81 10.65 2.41 9.65
N LEU A 82 11.05 1.17 9.94
CA LEU A 82 10.69 0.46 11.15
C LEU A 82 11.96 0.01 11.88
N PRO A 83 12.17 0.42 13.13
CA PRO A 83 13.20 -0.18 13.95
C PRO A 83 12.76 -1.59 14.40
N ILE A 84 13.64 -2.57 14.26
CA ILE A 84 13.46 -3.91 14.81
C ILE A 84 14.55 -4.20 15.84
N GLY A 85 14.14 -4.85 16.94
CA GLY A 85 15.02 -5.08 18.09
C GLY A 85 16.04 -6.21 17.89
N THR A 86 15.86 -7.05 16.87
CA THR A 86 16.69 -8.22 16.63
C THR A 86 16.75 -8.56 15.14
N ASN A 87 17.74 -9.37 14.76
CA ASN A 87 17.92 -9.81 13.39
C ASN A 87 16.74 -10.71 12.94
N PRO A 88 16.27 -10.57 11.68
CA PRO A 88 15.35 -11.50 11.05
C PRO A 88 15.90 -12.93 11.08
N GLY A 89 15.08 -13.89 11.49
CA GLY A 89 15.50 -15.30 11.65
C GLY A 89 15.07 -16.21 10.50
N GLY A 90 14.39 -15.68 9.48
CA GLY A 90 13.87 -16.50 8.39
C GLY A 90 13.06 -15.71 7.35
N PRO A 91 12.28 -16.42 6.51
CA PRO A 91 11.40 -15.77 5.55
C PRO A 91 10.43 -14.82 6.28
N TYR A 92 10.15 -13.69 5.66
CA TYR A 92 9.26 -12.69 6.24
C TYR A 92 7.84 -12.82 5.66
N ARG A 93 6.88 -12.37 6.45
CA ARG A 93 5.49 -12.17 6.06
C ARG A 93 5.07 -10.76 6.41
N VAL A 94 4.42 -10.08 5.46
CA VAL A 94 3.82 -8.77 5.68
C VAL A 94 2.31 -8.89 5.51
N GLY A 95 1.58 -8.74 6.61
CA GLY A 95 0.14 -8.52 6.61
C GLY A 95 -0.14 -7.05 6.33
N ILE A 96 -1.10 -6.78 5.46
CA ILE A 96 -1.50 -5.42 5.09
C ILE A 96 -2.98 -5.28 5.29
N SER A 97 -3.37 -4.34 6.14
CA SER A 97 -4.77 -3.96 6.38
C SER A 97 -4.98 -2.53 5.90
N ALA A 98 -5.63 -2.37 4.74
CA ALA A 98 -5.89 -1.07 4.13
C ALA A 98 -7.37 -0.70 4.30
N THR A 99 -7.64 0.46 4.89
CA THR A 99 -9.01 0.94 5.15
C THR A 99 -9.36 2.08 4.21
N TYR A 100 -10.45 1.92 3.47
CA TYR A 100 -10.95 2.87 2.48
C TYR A 100 -12.26 3.47 2.95
N ARG A 101 -12.51 4.72 2.56
CA ARG A 101 -13.82 5.36 2.68
C ARG A 101 -14.23 5.88 1.30
N ILE A 102 -15.21 5.22 0.70
CA ILE A 102 -15.69 5.53 -0.66
C ILE A 102 -17.20 5.77 -0.57
N MET A 103 -17.65 6.96 -0.96
CA MET A 103 -19.07 7.36 -0.89
C MET A 103 -19.68 7.17 0.51
N GLY A 104 -18.92 7.49 1.56
CA GLY A 104 -19.34 7.34 2.96
C GLY A 104 -19.25 5.91 3.52
N VAL A 105 -19.08 4.89 2.66
CA VAL A 105 -18.95 3.49 3.09
C VAL A 105 -17.49 3.19 3.44
N VAL A 106 -17.27 2.67 4.65
CA VAL A 106 -15.95 2.20 5.10
C VAL A 106 -15.78 0.75 4.68
N ARG A 107 -14.63 0.43 4.08
CA ARG A 107 -14.25 -0.94 3.70
C ARG A 107 -12.79 -1.18 4.01
N THR A 108 -12.51 -2.27 4.72
CA THR A 108 -11.14 -2.73 4.96
C THR A 108 -10.82 -3.90 4.03
N THR A 109 -9.62 -3.92 3.48
CA THR A 109 -9.10 -5.03 2.69
C THR A 109 -7.82 -5.54 3.31
N ASN A 110 -7.74 -6.85 3.45
CA ASN A 110 -6.57 -7.52 4.00
C ASN A 110 -5.85 -8.25 2.88
N THR A 111 -4.55 -8.04 2.77
CA THR A 111 -3.66 -8.76 1.84
C THR A 111 -2.41 -9.19 2.58
N SER A 112 -1.75 -10.23 2.10
CA SER A 112 -0.50 -10.68 2.71
C SER A 112 0.53 -10.95 1.64
N PHE A 113 1.77 -10.57 1.93
CA PHE A 113 2.94 -10.83 1.11
C PHE A 113 3.93 -11.66 1.93
N SER A 114 4.70 -12.50 1.25
CA SER A 114 5.77 -13.28 1.88
C SER A 114 6.99 -13.26 0.98
N GLY A 115 8.17 -13.27 1.57
CA GLY A 115 9.43 -13.24 0.85
C GLY A 115 10.62 -13.59 1.72
N THR A 116 11.81 -13.35 1.18
CA THR A 116 13.09 -13.49 1.88
C THR A 116 13.80 -12.15 1.81
N LEU A 117 14.40 -11.74 2.93
CA LEU A 117 15.16 -10.50 3.07
C LEU A 117 16.53 -10.59 2.38
#